data_AF-A0A4R0IZ86-F1
#
_entry.id   AF-A0A4R0IZ86-F1
#
_cell.length_a   1.000
_cell.length_b   1.000
_cell.length_c   1.000
_cell.angle_alpha   90.00
_cell.angle_beta   90.00
_cell.angle_gamma   90.00
#
_symmetry.space_group_name_H-M   'P 1'
#
loop_
_entity.id
_entity.type
_entity.pdbx_description
1 polymer ?
#
loop_
_entity_poly.entity_id
_entity_poly.type
_entity_poly.pdbx_seq_one_letter_code
_entity_poly.pdbx_strand_id
1 'polypeptide(L)'
;MVAGLTSAGFKCGTDEAYAACTSGAAVVSILLGDHPRPPVVSVNSTGPVDTAFAAIAEVLPKALEIAHISRPGDIVTWYGAQKDKPSAEMTAGDWLVSYAAETDTEEPGVHLTVTDKLCKTACQAE
;
A
#
# COMPACT_ATOMS: atom_id res chain seq x y z
N MET A 1 -8.01 2.26 -12.32
CA MET A 1 -7.54 1.73 -11.04
C MET A 1 -8.50 1.99 -9.88
N VAL A 2 -8.87 3.24 -9.59
CA VAL A 2 -9.91 3.58 -8.59
C VAL A 2 -11.19 2.78 -8.82
N ALA A 3 -11.68 2.72 -10.06
CA ALA A 3 -12.84 1.91 -10.44
C ALA A 3 -12.67 0.40 -10.14
N GLY A 4 -11.44 -0.13 -10.19
CA GLY A 4 -11.12 -1.52 -9.84
C GLY A 4 -11.21 -1.76 -8.33
N LEU A 5 -10.75 -0.81 -7.51
CA LEU A 5 -10.89 -0.84 -6.05
C LEU A 5 -12.35 -0.66 -5.64
N THR A 6 -13.07 0.27 -6.27
CA THR A 6 -14.52 0.43 -6.03
C THR A 6 -15.30 -0.84 -6.39
N SER A 7 -14.96 -1.49 -7.51
CA SER A 7 -15.58 -2.77 -7.89
C SER A 7 -15.19 -3.93 -6.95
N ALA A 8 -14.04 -3.83 -6.28
CA ALA A 8 -13.62 -4.76 -5.24
C ALA A 8 -14.24 -4.46 -3.85
N GLY A 9 -15.13 -3.46 -3.75
CA GLY A 9 -15.86 -3.11 -2.53
C GLY A 9 -15.21 -2.02 -1.68
N PHE A 10 -14.11 -1.42 -2.13
CA PHE A 10 -13.46 -0.32 -1.42
C PHE A 10 -14.26 0.97 -1.58
N LYS A 11 -14.35 1.75 -0.51
CA LYS A 11 -14.88 3.12 -0.56
C LYS A 11 -13.76 4.07 -0.91
N CYS A 12 -13.73 4.48 -2.18
CA CYS A 12 -12.71 5.37 -2.71
C CYS A 12 -13.17 6.83 -2.73
N GLY A 13 -12.32 7.71 -2.20
CA GLY A 13 -12.33 9.14 -2.46
C GLY A 13 -11.10 9.52 -3.30
N THR A 14 -11.20 10.62 -4.03
CA THR A 14 -10.07 11.24 -4.72
C THR A 14 -9.80 12.59 -4.08
N ASP A 15 -8.58 12.81 -3.64
CA ASP A 15 -8.11 14.03 -3.01
C ASP A 15 -6.89 14.53 -3.79
N GLU A 16 -7.07 15.62 -4.52
CA GLU A 16 -6.06 16.24 -5.38
C GLU A 16 -5.33 15.24 -6.32
N ALA A 17 -4.11 14.83 -5.92
CA ALA A 17 -3.24 13.92 -6.65
C ALA A 17 -3.34 12.46 -6.18
N TYR A 18 -4.14 12.15 -5.16
CA TYR A 18 -4.25 10.81 -4.60
C TYR A 18 -5.69 10.26 -4.67
N ALA A 19 -5.81 8.94 -4.84
CA ALA A 19 -7.01 8.21 -4.52
C ALA A 19 -6.81 7.47 -3.20
N ALA A 20 -7.68 7.73 -2.22
CA ALA A 20 -7.72 7.01 -0.96
C ALA A 20 -8.92 6.07 -0.96
N CYS A 21 -8.66 4.76 -0.94
CA CYS A 21 -9.65 3.69 -0.96
C CYS A 21 -9.65 2.95 0.37
N THR A 22 -10.73 3.07 1.12
CA THR A 22 -10.88 2.44 2.44
C THR A 22 -11.63 1.12 2.34
N SER A 23 -11.15 0.10 3.06
CA SER A 23 -11.84 -1.18 3.25
C SER A 23 -11.58 -1.69 4.67
N GLY A 24 -12.62 -1.69 5.49
CA GLY A 24 -12.48 -1.99 6.92
C GLY A 24 -11.57 -0.96 7.61
N ALA A 25 -10.53 -1.44 8.29
CA ALA A 25 -9.53 -0.61 8.96
C ALA A 25 -8.37 -0.19 8.05
N ALA A 26 -8.24 -0.81 6.87
CA ALA A 26 -7.16 -0.52 5.93
C ALA A 26 -7.53 0.60 4.95
N VAL A 27 -6.56 1.46 4.66
CA VAL A 27 -6.63 2.55 3.71
C VAL A 27 -5.57 2.31 2.63
N VAL A 28 -6.00 2.23 1.38
CA VAL A 28 -5.16 2.10 0.20
C VAL A 28 -5.09 3.47 -0.48
N SER A 29 -3.98 4.16 -0.32
CA SER A 29 -3.69 5.45 -0.96
C SER A 29 -2.85 5.23 -2.21
N ILE A 30 -3.22 5.90 -3.29
CA ILE A 30 -2.61 5.70 -4.60
C ILE A 30 -2.34 7.05 -5.22
N LEU A 31 -1.11 7.29 -5.67
CA LEU A 31 -0.81 8.48 -6.46
C LEU A 31 -1.47 8.36 -7.84
N LEU A 32 -2.43 9.23 -8.10
CA LEU A 32 -3.06 9.43 -9.40
C LEU A 32 -2.15 10.32 -10.25
N GLY A 33 -1.84 9.87 -11.45
CA GLY A 33 -1.07 10.61 -12.43
C GLY A 33 -1.26 10.05 -13.82
N ASP A 34 -0.69 10.70 -14.83
CA ASP A 34 -0.72 10.25 -16.23
C ASP A 34 0.34 9.16 -16.46
N HIS A 35 0.26 8.09 -15.65
CA HIS A 35 1.13 6.94 -15.77
C HIS A 35 0.29 5.69 -16.07
N PRO A 36 0.76 4.79 -16.95
CA PRO A 36 0.05 3.55 -17.26
C PRO A 36 -0.10 2.62 -16.04
N ARG A 37 0.70 2.84 -15.00
CA ARG A 37 0.64 2.16 -13.69
C ARG A 37 0.89 3.20 -12.58
N PRO A 38 0.33 3.01 -11.38
CA PRO A 38 0.57 3.93 -10.28
C PRO A 38 2.06 3.95 -9.91
N PRO A 39 2.66 5.13 -9.75
CA PRO A 39 4.04 5.24 -9.31
C PRO A 39 4.19 4.90 -7.82
N VAL A 40 3.15 5.12 -7.00
CA VAL A 40 3.16 4.81 -5.57
C VAL A 40 1.80 4.26 -5.15
N VAL A 41 1.83 3.16 -4.39
CA VAL A 41 0.70 2.55 -3.71
C VAL A 41 1.05 2.37 -2.25
N SER A 42 0.37 3.11 -1.38
CA SER A 42 0.52 3.02 0.07
C SER A 42 -0.70 2.31 0.65
N VAL A 43 -0.48 1.37 1.56
CA VAL A 43 -1.52 0.70 2.32
C VAL A 43 -1.20 0.88 3.79
N ASN A 44 -2.09 1.52 4.52
CA ASN A 44 -1.91 1.78 5.94
C ASN A 44 -3.16 1.40 6.72
N SER A 45 -2.97 1.05 7.99
CA SER A 45 -4.04 0.80 8.94
C SER A 45 -3.61 1.31 10.30
N THR A 46 -4.51 1.98 11.00
CA THR A 46 -4.28 2.45 12.36
C THR A 46 -4.76 1.42 13.37
N GLY A 47 -4.32 1.56 14.62
CA GLY A 47 -4.64 0.66 15.73
C GLY A 47 -3.48 -0.27 16.12
N PRO A 48 -3.73 -1.26 17.00
CA PRO A 48 -2.71 -2.19 17.45
C PRO A 48 -2.01 -2.85 16.25
N VAL A 49 -0.68 -2.89 16.25
CA VAL A 49 0.12 -3.40 15.11
C VAL A 49 -0.37 -4.75 14.62
N ASP A 50 -0.75 -5.66 15.52
CA ASP A 50 -1.27 -6.98 15.14
C ASP A 50 -2.58 -6.91 14.33
N THR A 51 -3.47 -5.98 14.70
CA THR A 51 -4.74 -5.73 14.02
C THR A 51 -4.53 -4.97 12.71
N ALA A 52 -3.71 -3.92 12.74
CA ALA A 52 -3.37 -3.14 11.56
C ALA A 52 -2.67 -3.99 10.49
N PHE A 53 -1.75 -4.86 10.92
CA PHE A 53 -1.07 -5.79 10.06
C PHE A 53 -2.03 -6.79 9.40
N ALA A 54 -2.97 -7.36 10.16
CA ALA A 54 -3.97 -8.26 9.62
C ALA A 54 -4.91 -7.57 8.63
N ALA A 55 -5.33 -6.33 8.93
CA ALA A 55 -6.17 -5.55 8.03
C ALA A 55 -5.48 -5.25 6.70
N ILE A 56 -4.20 -4.89 6.72
CA ILE A 56 -3.41 -4.67 5.51
C ILE A 56 -3.23 -6.00 4.76
N ALA A 57 -2.91 -7.10 5.44
CA ALA A 57 -2.73 -8.41 4.81
C ALA A 57 -3.97 -8.87 4.02
N GLU A 58 -5.17 -8.54 4.51
CA GLU A 58 -6.44 -8.87 3.85
C GLU A 58 -6.61 -8.12 2.51
N VAL A 59 -6.28 -6.82 2.49
CA VAL A 59 -6.50 -5.97 1.31
C VAL A 59 -5.32 -5.96 0.33
N LEU A 60 -4.11 -6.26 0.83
CA LEU A 60 -2.86 -6.21 0.07
C LEU A 60 -2.89 -6.98 -1.25
N PRO A 61 -3.27 -8.28 -1.32
CA PRO A 61 -3.24 -9.01 -2.59
C PRO A 61 -4.12 -8.34 -3.65
N LYS A 62 -5.29 -7.81 -3.24
CA LYS A 62 -6.21 -7.14 -4.15
C LYS A 62 -5.70 -5.77 -4.58
N ALA A 63 -5.13 -5.01 -3.65
CA ALA A 63 -4.51 -3.72 -3.95
C ALA A 63 -3.36 -3.85 -4.96
N LEU A 64 -2.47 -4.84 -4.78
CA LEU A 64 -1.35 -5.09 -5.69
C LEU A 64 -1.81 -5.58 -7.08
N GLU A 65 -2.84 -6.42 -7.13
CA GLU A 65 -3.46 -6.87 -8.39
C GLU A 65 -4.02 -5.69 -9.18
N ILE A 66 -4.80 -4.83 -8.52
CA ILE A 66 -5.41 -3.66 -9.15
C ILE A 66 -4.35 -2.62 -9.56
N ALA A 67 -3.25 -2.55 -8.80
CA ALA A 67 -2.07 -1.75 -9.12
C ALA A 67 -1.21 -2.29 -10.26
N HIS A 68 -1.55 -3.45 -10.82
CA HIS A 68 -0.77 -4.12 -11.87
C HIS A 68 0.70 -4.32 -11.48
N ILE A 69 0.96 -4.57 -10.19
CA ILE A 69 2.32 -4.78 -9.69
C ILE A 69 2.82 -6.15 -10.14
N SER A 70 4.02 -6.16 -10.71
CA SER A 70 4.71 -7.39 -11.10
C SER A 70 5.09 -8.17 -9.84
N ARG A 71 4.65 -9.43 -9.73
CA ARG A 71 4.89 -10.33 -8.58
C ARG A 71 4.19 -9.94 -7.27
N PRO A 72 2.84 -9.84 -7.27
CA PRO A 72 2.10 -9.54 -6.05
C PRO A 72 2.27 -10.64 -4.97
N GLY A 73 2.46 -11.90 -5.38
CA GLY A 73 2.66 -13.03 -4.47
C GLY A 73 3.94 -12.95 -3.63
N ASP A 74 5.05 -12.50 -4.22
CA ASP A 74 6.32 -12.30 -3.50
C ASP A 74 6.17 -11.21 -2.42
N ILE A 75 5.48 -10.11 -2.74
CA ILE A 75 5.25 -9.00 -1.81
C ILE A 75 4.33 -9.43 -0.66
N VAL A 76 3.23 -10.14 -0.95
CA VAL A 76 2.32 -10.66 0.09
C VAL A 76 3.05 -11.65 1.01
N THR A 77 3.86 -12.54 0.43
CA THR A 77 4.65 -13.50 1.20
C THR A 77 5.67 -12.79 2.09
N TRP A 78 6.39 -11.81 1.53
CA TRP A 78 7.35 -11.02 2.28
C TRP A 78 6.67 -10.19 3.38
N TYR A 79 5.53 -9.56 3.09
CA TYR A 79 4.76 -8.79 4.06
C TYR A 79 4.41 -9.65 5.28
N GLY A 80 3.92 -10.87 5.05
CA GLY A 80 3.63 -11.86 6.11
C GLY A 80 4.79 -12.13 7.07
N ALA A 81 6.04 -11.98 6.62
CA ALA A 81 7.23 -12.18 7.43
C ALA A 81 7.67 -10.93 8.23
N GLN A 82 6.95 -9.81 8.14
CA GLN A 82 7.32 -8.55 8.83
C GLN A 82 6.51 -8.26 10.09
N LYS A 83 5.59 -9.15 10.50
CA LYS A 83 4.65 -8.97 11.64
C LYS A 83 5.30 -8.48 12.94
N ASP A 84 6.54 -8.89 13.21
CA ASP A 84 7.29 -8.57 14.43
C ASP A 84 8.45 -7.58 14.22
N LYS A 85 8.47 -6.88 13.08
CA LYS A 85 9.54 -5.93 12.76
C LYS A 85 9.06 -4.49 12.90
N PRO A 86 9.92 -3.56 13.32
CA PRO A 86 9.59 -2.13 13.34
C PRO A 86 9.59 -1.53 11.94
N SER A 87 10.50 -1.98 11.08
CA SER A 87 10.54 -1.58 9.68
C SER A 87 11.31 -2.61 8.85
N ALA A 88 11.01 -2.65 7.56
CA ALA A 88 11.70 -3.51 6.60
C ALA A 88 11.56 -2.92 5.20
N GLU A 89 12.50 -3.25 4.32
CA GLU A 89 12.41 -2.86 2.93
C GLU A 89 12.84 -4.02 2.03
N MET A 90 12.19 -4.18 0.88
CA MET A 90 12.59 -5.13 -0.15
C MET A 90 12.47 -4.51 -1.54
N THR A 91 13.19 -5.08 -2.49
CA THR A 91 12.98 -4.79 -3.92
C THR A 91 12.38 -6.02 -4.59
N ALA A 92 11.21 -5.87 -5.21
CA ALA A 92 10.52 -6.87 -6.00
C ALA A 92 10.57 -6.48 -7.49
N GLY A 93 11.67 -6.84 -8.16
CA GLY A 93 11.91 -6.41 -9.54
C GLY A 93 12.09 -4.90 -9.64
N ASP A 94 11.16 -4.22 -10.29
CA ASP A 94 11.14 -2.76 -10.45
C ASP A 94 10.48 -2.02 -9.28
N TRP A 95 9.95 -2.74 -8.29
CA TRP A 95 9.21 -2.16 -7.17
C TRP A 95 10.04 -2.13 -5.89
N LEU A 96 10.05 -0.99 -5.21
CA LEU A 96 10.53 -0.86 -3.84
C LEU A 96 9.35 -1.01 -2.90
N VAL A 97 9.45 -1.91 -1.93
CA VAL A 97 8.40 -2.14 -0.92
C VAL A 97 9.00 -1.79 0.44
N SER A 98 8.47 -0.77 1.09
CA SER A 98 8.87 -0.32 2.41
C SER A 98 7.75 -0.58 3.40
N TYR A 99 8.08 -1.21 4.51
CA TYR A 99 7.19 -1.54 5.62
C TYR A 99 7.66 -0.79 6.86
N ALA A 100 6.72 -0.20 7.59
CA ALA A 100 6.93 0.41 8.89
C ALA A 100 5.77 0.07 9.82
N ALA A 101 6.07 -0.37 11.03
CA ALA A 101 5.12 -0.55 12.11
C ALA A 101 5.45 0.47 13.20
N GLU A 102 4.44 1.26 13.55
CA GLU A 102 4.52 2.24 14.61
C GLU A 102 3.87 1.64 15.85
N THR A 103 4.70 1.29 16.83
CA THR A 103 4.26 0.71 18.12
C THR A 103 4.34 1.70 19.28
N ASP A 104 5.18 2.73 19.16
CA ASP A 104 5.56 3.67 20.22
C ASP A 104 4.98 5.08 20.03
N THR A 105 3.91 5.20 19.25
CA THR A 105 3.25 6.47 18.94
C THR A 105 1.87 6.55 19.60
N GLU A 106 1.36 7.78 19.73
CA GLU A 106 0.01 8.04 20.25
C GLU A 106 -1.08 7.42 19.35
N GLU A 107 -0.73 7.15 18.09
CA GLU A 107 -1.54 6.45 17.09
C GLU A 107 -0.72 5.28 16.49
N PRO A 108 -0.72 4.09 17.12
CA PRO A 108 -0.02 2.94 16.57
C PRO A 108 -0.65 2.54 15.23
N GLY A 109 0.17 1.94 14.37
CA GLY A 109 -0.29 1.59 13.02
C GLY A 109 0.76 0.84 12.23
N VAL A 110 0.35 0.42 11.03
CA VAL A 110 1.24 -0.22 10.07
C VAL A 110 1.09 0.50 8.74
N HIS A 111 2.22 0.74 8.10
CA HIS A 111 2.34 1.42 6.83
C HIS A 111 3.16 0.54 5.88
N LEU A 112 2.61 0.28 4.71
CA LEU A 112 3.27 -0.42 3.62
C LEU A 112 3.22 0.47 2.38
N THR A 113 4.37 0.84 1.86
CA THR A 113 4.47 1.67 0.66
C THR A 113 5.16 0.89 -0.44
N VAL A 114 4.56 0.86 -1.63
CA VAL A 114 5.09 0.22 -2.83
C VAL A 114 5.33 1.28 -3.88
N THR A 115 6.59 1.52 -4.22
CA THR A 115 7.04 2.57 -5.12
C THR A 115 7.67 1.97 -6.37
N ASP A 116 7.26 2.45 -7.54
CA ASP A 116 7.87 2.08 -8.82
C ASP A 116 9.23 2.75 -8.99
N LYS A 117 10.31 1.98 -9.00
CA LYS A 117 11.68 2.48 -9.16
C LYS A 117 11.97 2.95 -10.58
N LEU A 118 11.15 2.53 -11.55
CA LEU A 118 11.23 3.00 -12.94
C LEU A 118 10.55 4.35 -13.13
N CYS A 119 9.75 4.80 -12.16
CA CYS A 119 9.23 6.14 -12.18
C CYS A 119 10.38 7.11 -11.89
N LYS A 120 10.73 7.95 -12.88
CA LYS A 120 11.84 8.92 -12.81
C LYS A 120 11.38 10.39 -12.77
N THR A 121 10.08 10.65 -12.89
CA THR A 121 9.49 12.00 -12.95
C THR A 121 8.10 11.97 -12.30
N ALA A 122 7.80 12.88 -11.36
CA ALA A 122 6.50 13.00 -10.66
C ALA A 122 6.03 11.75 -9.88
N CYS A 123 6.97 11.06 -9.23
CA CYS A 123 6.72 9.79 -8.51
C CYS A 123 6.52 9.96 -7.01
N GLN A 124 6.60 11.20 -6.54
CA GLN A 124 6.19 11.61 -5.21
C GLN A 124 5.14 12.69 -5.46
N ALA A 125 4.03 12.70 -4.73
CA ALA A 125 3.28 13.95 -4.73
C ALA A 125 4.19 15.03 -4.16
N GLU A 126 4.23 16.14 -4.89
CA GLU A 126 4.92 17.36 -4.51
C GLU A 126 4.38 17.92 -3.19
#